data_AF-A0A2S7JBU9-F1
#
_entry.id   AF-A0A2S7JBU9-F1
#
_cell.length_a   1.000
_cell.length_b   1.000
_cell.length_c   1.000
_cell.angle_alpha   90.00
_cell.angle_beta   90.00
_cell.angle_gamma   90.00
#
_symmetry.space_group_name_H-M   'P 1'
#
loop_
_entity.id
_entity.type
_entity.pdbx_description
1 polymer ?
#
loop_
_entity_poly.entity_id
_entity_poly.type
_entity_poly.pdbx_seq_one_letter_code
_entity_poly.pdbx_strand_id
1 'polypeptide(L)'
;MKYIKTEAGQQAFKERSPLFSARQRSTFILFDGNKTLDHVLAATGGMGVTAEDVDHMVEQGFLALVAGSAAVPGPVASAEAVQQAEDAAQPPSNRTPQERYADAKPIATKLTASLGLRGFRLNLSVEAAAGFDDLLILLPKIQEAVGSKVARELERALKG
;
A
#
# COMPACT_ATOMS: atom_id res chain seq x y z
N MET A 1 4.44 -9.91 20.19
CA MET A 1 4.18 -9.88 18.73
C MET A 1 3.79 -8.47 18.32
N LYS A 2 4.19 -8.01 17.13
CA LYS A 2 3.87 -6.68 16.58
C LYS A 2 3.07 -6.85 15.31
N TYR A 3 2.08 -5.99 15.09
CA TYR A 3 1.25 -6.03 13.89
C TYR A 3 1.31 -4.70 13.16
N ILE A 4 1.29 -4.78 11.83
CA ILE A 4 1.21 -3.63 10.93
C ILE A 4 -0.07 -3.71 10.10
N LYS A 5 -0.62 -2.55 9.77
CA LYS A 5 -1.78 -2.43 8.90
C LYS A 5 -1.41 -2.88 7.49
N THR A 6 -2.14 -3.84 6.95
CA THR A 6 -2.02 -4.21 5.53
C THR A 6 -2.68 -3.14 4.66
N GLU A 7 -2.39 -3.14 3.36
CA GLU A 7 -3.08 -2.26 2.41
C GLU A 7 -4.59 -2.57 2.36
N ALA A 8 -4.97 -3.85 2.39
CA ALA A 8 -6.36 -4.29 2.45
C ALA A 8 -7.09 -3.74 3.69
N GLY A 9 -6.45 -3.78 4.87
CA GLY A 9 -7.01 -3.20 6.09
C GLY A 9 -7.13 -1.68 6.02
N GLN A 10 -6.15 -0.99 5.44
CA GLN A 10 -6.19 0.47 5.28
C GLN A 10 -7.27 0.91 4.30
N GLN A 11 -7.44 0.19 3.19
CA GLN A 11 -8.49 0.40 2.19
C GLN A 11 -9.87 0.19 2.82
N ALA A 12 -10.11 -0.97 3.46
CA ALA A 12 -11.37 -1.29 4.11
C ALA A 12 -11.70 -0.31 5.26
N PHE A 13 -10.68 0.19 5.95
CA PHE A 13 -10.85 1.25 6.94
C PHE A 13 -11.26 2.57 6.28
N LYS A 14 -10.59 3.00 5.20
CA LYS A 14 -10.91 4.25 4.49
C LYS A 14 -12.32 4.25 3.89
N GLU A 15 -12.73 3.13 3.32
CA GLU A 15 -14.04 2.95 2.66
C GLU A 15 -15.20 2.76 3.64
N ARG A 16 -14.93 2.77 4.95
CA ARG A 16 -15.93 2.43 5.98
C ARG A 16 -16.58 1.08 5.74
N SER A 17 -15.77 0.11 5.31
CA SER A 17 -16.23 -1.24 5.01
C SER A 17 -16.98 -1.83 6.21
N PRO A 18 -18.14 -2.50 5.97
CA PRO A 18 -18.90 -3.17 7.01
C PRO A 18 -18.16 -4.37 7.62
N LEU A 19 -17.06 -4.81 7.02
CA LEU A 19 -16.17 -5.85 7.55
C LEU A 19 -15.49 -5.44 8.87
N PHE A 20 -15.48 -4.14 9.16
CA PHE A 20 -14.94 -3.58 10.39
C PHE A 20 -16.06 -3.30 11.41
N SER A 21 -16.01 -3.96 12.57
CA SER A 21 -16.85 -3.57 13.70
C SER A 21 -16.43 -2.21 14.27
N ALA A 22 -17.35 -1.48 14.91
CA ALA A 22 -17.04 -0.19 15.52
C ALA A 22 -15.86 -0.24 16.50
N ARG A 23 -15.71 -1.37 17.22
CA ARG A 23 -14.59 -1.61 18.14
C ARG A 23 -13.28 -1.90 17.40
N GLN A 24 -13.32 -2.74 16.38
CA GLN A 24 -12.15 -3.08 15.56
C GLN A 24 -11.58 -1.86 14.83
N ARG A 25 -12.42 -0.90 14.43
CA ARG A 25 -11.98 0.37 13.82
C ARG A 25 -11.10 1.18 14.76
N SER A 26 -11.53 1.33 16.00
CA SER A 26 -10.77 2.07 17.02
C SER A 26 -9.44 1.39 17.32
N THR A 27 -9.44 0.06 17.45
CA THR A 27 -8.21 -0.73 17.65
C THR A 27 -7.28 -0.67 16.45
N PHE A 28 -7.83 -0.74 15.23
CA PHE A 28 -7.06 -0.71 13.98
C PHE A 28 -6.18 0.52 13.90
N ILE A 29 -6.67 1.69 14.32
CA ILE A 29 -5.92 2.95 14.31
C ILE A 29 -4.59 2.83 15.08
N LEU A 30 -4.56 2.05 16.17
CA LEU A 30 -3.41 1.91 17.07
C LEU A 30 -2.31 0.99 16.54
N PHE A 31 -2.59 0.19 15.51
CA PHE A 31 -1.56 -0.65 14.88
C PHE A 31 -0.73 0.19 13.90
N ASP A 32 0.54 0.37 14.23
CA ASP A 32 1.49 1.19 13.48
C ASP A 32 2.83 0.46 13.26
N GLY A 33 2.92 -0.83 13.64
CA GLY A 33 4.17 -1.60 13.64
C GLY A 33 5.12 -1.28 14.79
N ASN A 34 4.83 -0.28 15.63
CA ASN A 34 5.69 0.11 16.74
C ASN A 34 5.24 -0.53 18.06
N LYS A 35 3.92 -0.60 18.30
CA LYS A 35 3.35 -1.16 19.52
C LYS A 35 3.22 -2.68 19.45
N THR A 36 3.47 -3.34 20.59
CA THR A 36 3.23 -4.78 20.74
C THR A 36 1.75 -5.04 21.01
N LEU A 37 1.28 -6.26 20.68
CA LEU A 37 -0.08 -6.71 20.91
C LEU A 37 -0.57 -6.43 22.34
N ASP A 38 0.24 -6.81 23.33
CA ASP A 38 -0.04 -6.63 24.75
C ASP A 38 -0.27 -5.15 25.11
N HIS A 39 0.54 -4.26 24.54
CA HIS A 39 0.44 -2.82 24.77
C HIS A 39 -0.78 -2.19 24.06
N VAL A 40 -1.24 -2.78 22.96
CA VAL A 40 -2.48 -2.38 22.29
C VAL A 40 -3.69 -2.87 23.10
N LEU A 41 -3.70 -4.13 23.52
CA LEU A 41 -4.77 -4.71 24.34
C LEU A 41 -4.89 -4.01 25.69
N ALA A 42 -3.78 -3.63 26.33
CA ALA A 42 -3.80 -2.83 27.56
C ALA A 42 -4.42 -1.44 27.33
N ALA A 43 -4.18 -0.83 26.17
CA ALA A 43 -4.74 0.47 25.81
C ALA A 43 -6.22 0.42 25.37
N THR A 44 -6.68 -0.73 24.86
CA THR A 44 -8.05 -0.91 24.37
C THR A 44 -8.93 -1.78 25.26
N GLY A 45 -8.41 -2.30 26.37
CA GLY A 45 -9.16 -3.14 27.32
C GLY A 45 -10.39 -2.46 27.90
N GLY A 46 -10.35 -1.14 28.12
CA GLY A 46 -11.51 -0.35 28.55
C GLY A 46 -12.63 -0.22 27.49
N MET A 47 -12.34 -0.56 26.23
CA MET A 47 -13.30 -0.58 25.11
C MET A 47 -13.81 -2.01 24.79
N GLY A 48 -13.39 -3.01 25.57
CA GLY A 48 -13.84 -4.40 25.44
C GLY A 48 -13.24 -5.14 24.23
N VAL A 49 -12.05 -4.74 23.79
CA VAL A 49 -11.31 -5.38 22.68
C VAL A 49 -10.49 -6.54 23.24
N THR A 50 -10.62 -7.73 22.65
CA THR A 50 -9.93 -8.94 23.10
C THR A 50 -8.84 -9.36 22.11
N ALA A 51 -8.03 -10.36 22.50
CA ALA A 51 -7.06 -10.97 21.61
C ALA A 51 -7.73 -11.64 20.38
N GLU A 52 -8.93 -12.21 20.54
CA GLU A 52 -9.71 -12.79 19.44
C GLU A 52 -10.09 -11.75 18.38
N ASP A 53 -10.41 -10.51 18.78
CA ASP A 53 -10.69 -9.43 17.81
C ASP A 53 -9.48 -9.14 16.91
N VAL A 54 -8.27 -9.22 17.47
CA VAL A 54 -7.04 -8.98 16.71
C VAL A 54 -6.73 -10.17 15.80
N ASP A 55 -6.98 -11.39 16.27
CA ASP A 55 -6.82 -12.61 15.46
C ASP A 55 -7.75 -12.58 14.24
N HIS A 56 -9.03 -12.26 14.44
CA HIS A 56 -9.99 -12.05 13.34
C HIS A 56 -9.55 -10.96 12.35
N MET A 57 -8.88 -9.90 12.82
CA MET A 57 -8.35 -8.86 11.92
C MET A 57 -7.13 -9.35 11.12
N VAL A 58 -6.39 -10.33 11.62
CA VAL A 58 -5.31 -11.01 10.89
C VAL A 58 -5.90 -12.00 9.89
N GLU A 59 -6.90 -12.79 10.29
CA GLU A 59 -7.62 -13.73 9.40
C GLU A 59 -8.29 -13.01 8.22
N GLN A 60 -8.89 -11.84 8.46
CA GLN A 60 -9.48 -10.99 7.42
C GLN A 60 -8.42 -10.26 6.57
N GLY A 61 -7.13 -10.43 6.89
CA GLY A 61 -6.03 -9.84 6.17
C GLY A 61 -5.87 -8.33 6.39
N PHE A 62 -6.45 -7.75 7.45
CA PHE A 62 -6.32 -6.33 7.79
C PHE A 62 -5.04 -6.02 8.57
N LEU A 63 -4.55 -6.98 9.35
CA LEU A 63 -3.29 -6.89 10.07
C LEU A 63 -2.33 -7.99 9.62
N ALA A 64 -1.07 -7.61 9.44
CA ALA A 64 0.01 -8.55 9.19
C ALA A 64 0.96 -8.58 10.40
N LEU A 65 1.42 -9.77 10.76
CA LEU A 65 2.45 -9.93 11.77
C LEU A 65 3.78 -9.37 11.23
N VAL A 66 4.35 -8.40 11.95
CA VAL A 66 5.71 -7.93 11.69
C VAL A 66 6.66 -8.96 12.29
N ALA A 67 6.97 -9.98 11.48
CA ALA A 67 7.89 -11.03 11.86
C ALA A 67 9.32 -10.47 11.89
N GLY A 68 9.79 -10.09 13.07
CA GLY A 68 11.23 -10.07 13.34
C GLY A 68 11.74 -11.51 13.35
N SER A 69 12.17 -11.99 12.18
CA SER A 69 12.94 -13.23 11.96
C SER A 69 12.51 -14.48 12.76
N ALA A 70 11.61 -15.29 12.21
CA ALA A 70 11.65 -16.75 12.30
C ALA A 70 10.52 -17.42 11.49
N ALA A 71 10.94 -18.17 10.47
CA ALA A 71 10.41 -19.44 9.93
C ALA A 71 8.88 -19.70 9.78
N VAL A 72 8.51 -20.01 8.53
CA VAL A 72 7.38 -20.83 8.03
C VAL A 72 7.35 -22.24 8.67
N PRO A 73 6.24 -23.03 8.71
CA PRO A 73 5.38 -23.44 7.56
C PRO A 73 3.84 -23.46 7.78
N GLY A 74 3.07 -23.56 6.67
CA GLY A 74 1.58 -23.54 6.55
C GLY A 74 0.84 -24.80 7.07
N PRO A 75 -0.34 -25.25 6.54
CA PRO A 75 -1.14 -24.83 5.37
C PRO A 75 -2.69 -24.75 5.64
N VAL A 76 -3.50 -24.79 4.55
CA VAL A 76 -5.00 -24.88 4.38
C VAL A 76 -5.71 -23.53 4.12
N ALA A 77 -6.03 -23.15 2.87
CA ALA A 77 -7.01 -23.66 1.89
C ALA A 77 -8.42 -23.06 2.05
N SER A 78 -8.74 -22.05 1.23
CA SER A 78 -9.84 -22.06 0.24
C SER A 78 -10.16 -20.64 -0.20
N ALA A 79 -9.88 -20.33 -1.47
CA ALA A 79 -10.72 -19.49 -2.33
C ALA A 79 -10.10 -19.44 -3.72
N GLU A 80 -10.28 -20.53 -4.47
CA GLU A 80 -10.29 -20.46 -5.93
C GLU A 80 -11.55 -19.69 -6.35
N ALA A 81 -11.37 -18.45 -6.79
CA ALA A 81 -12.01 -17.91 -7.99
C ALA A 81 -11.34 -16.56 -8.32
N VAL A 82 -10.27 -16.57 -9.13
CA VAL A 82 -10.34 -16.35 -10.59
C VAL A 82 -10.60 -14.87 -10.91
N GLN A 83 -9.80 -14.13 -11.68
CA GLN A 83 -8.54 -14.36 -12.36
C GLN A 83 -8.14 -12.98 -12.93
N GLN A 84 -6.87 -12.61 -12.88
CA GLN A 84 -6.02 -12.50 -14.08
C GLN A 84 -4.59 -12.29 -13.57
N ALA A 85 -3.93 -13.38 -13.23
CA ALA A 85 -2.99 -14.08 -14.11
C ALA A 85 -1.59 -13.48 -13.99
N GLU A 86 -0.80 -14.19 -13.19
CA GLU A 86 0.64 -14.31 -13.33
C GLU A 86 1.02 -14.50 -14.81
N ASP A 87 1.88 -13.64 -15.34
CA ASP A 87 2.74 -13.85 -16.50
C ASP A 87 3.81 -12.75 -16.45
N ALA A 88 5.12 -12.96 -16.45
CA ALA A 88 5.93 -14.14 -16.63
C ALA A 88 7.27 -13.92 -15.91
N ALA A 89 7.96 -15.04 -15.71
CA ALA A 89 9.34 -15.13 -15.26
C ALA A 89 10.30 -14.14 -15.96
N GLN A 90 11.10 -13.42 -15.15
CA GLN A 90 12.57 -13.37 -15.15
C GLN A 90 13.06 -12.09 -14.44
N PRO A 91 14.18 -12.12 -13.67
CA PRO A 91 14.71 -10.93 -13.01
C PRO A 91 15.31 -10.01 -14.09
N PRO A 92 15.09 -8.68 -14.02
CA PRO A 92 16.04 -7.86 -13.27
C PRO A 92 15.37 -6.70 -12.50
N SER A 93 15.92 -6.41 -11.33
CA SER A 93 15.45 -5.46 -10.30
C SER A 93 14.45 -6.08 -9.33
N ASN A 94 14.93 -6.31 -8.10
CA ASN A 94 14.23 -6.84 -6.92
C ASN A 94 12.98 -6.05 -6.47
N ARG A 95 12.41 -5.17 -7.32
CA ARG A 95 11.32 -4.26 -6.97
C ARG A 95 10.01 -4.66 -7.62
N THR A 96 9.02 -4.85 -6.76
CA THR A 96 7.60 -5.03 -7.10
C THR A 96 7.01 -3.79 -7.78
N PRO A 97 5.91 -3.92 -8.53
CA PRO A 97 5.20 -2.78 -9.12
C PRO A 97 4.77 -1.72 -8.08
N GLN A 98 4.36 -2.15 -6.89
CA GLN A 98 4.00 -1.29 -5.77
C GLN A 98 5.20 -0.46 -5.28
N GLU A 99 6.38 -1.07 -5.12
CA GLU A 99 7.60 -0.34 -4.74
C GLU A 99 8.00 0.68 -5.81
N ARG A 100 7.90 0.32 -7.10
CA ARG A 100 8.16 1.24 -8.21
C ARG A 100 7.18 2.40 -8.24
N TYR A 101 5.90 2.14 -7.96
CA TYR A 101 4.89 3.18 -7.84
C TYR A 101 5.17 4.11 -6.65
N ALA A 102 5.50 3.55 -5.48
CA ALA A 102 5.82 4.32 -4.28
C ALA A 102 7.05 5.22 -4.48
N ASP A 103 8.09 4.73 -5.16
CA ASP A 103 9.28 5.51 -5.54
C ASP A 103 8.96 6.59 -6.58
N ALA A 104 8.17 6.24 -7.61
CA ALA A 104 7.91 7.11 -8.77
C ALA A 104 6.89 8.23 -8.50
N LYS A 105 5.89 7.98 -7.66
CA LYS A 105 4.81 8.94 -7.33
C LYS A 105 5.34 10.30 -6.81
N PRO A 106 6.23 10.38 -5.79
CA PRO A 106 6.74 11.66 -5.31
C PRO A 106 7.58 12.39 -6.37
N ILE A 107 8.31 11.65 -7.21
CA ILE A 107 9.09 12.20 -8.32
C ILE A 107 8.15 12.84 -9.35
N ALA A 108 7.11 12.12 -9.78
CA ALA A 108 6.11 12.61 -10.71
C ALA A 108 5.39 13.86 -10.18
N THR A 109 5.01 13.87 -8.89
CA THR A 109 4.37 15.03 -8.26
C THR A 109 5.29 16.24 -8.25
N LYS A 110 6.57 16.07 -7.86
CA LYS A 110 7.56 17.17 -7.85
C LYS A 110 7.81 17.74 -9.25
N LEU A 111 7.98 16.86 -10.24
CA LEU A 111 8.19 17.24 -11.64
C LEU A 111 7.03 18.06 -12.19
N THR A 112 5.80 17.58 -11.98
CA THR A 112 4.59 18.26 -12.46
C THR A 112 4.27 19.54 -11.70
N ALA A 113 4.58 19.62 -10.39
CA ALA A 113 4.43 20.83 -9.60
C ALA A 113 5.39 21.95 -10.05
N SER A 114 6.60 21.60 -10.50
CA SER A 114 7.61 22.56 -10.96
C SER A 114 7.23 23.33 -12.23
N LEU A 115 6.24 22.85 -12.98
CA LEU A 115 5.70 23.49 -14.20
C LEU A 115 4.73 24.64 -13.91
N GLY A 116 4.37 24.89 -12.65
CA GLY A 116 3.40 25.91 -12.26
C GLY A 116 2.01 25.67 -12.86
N LEU A 117 1.29 26.74 -13.21
CA LEU A 117 -0.11 26.65 -13.65
C LEU A 117 -0.29 25.80 -14.93
N ARG A 118 0.73 25.73 -15.79
CA ARG A 118 0.74 24.88 -16.99
C ARG A 118 0.76 23.39 -16.66
N GLY A 119 1.38 23.01 -15.54
CA GLY A 119 1.44 21.63 -15.06
C GLY A 119 0.30 21.21 -14.14
N PHE A 120 -0.55 22.15 -13.70
CA PHE A 120 -1.57 21.89 -12.67
C PHE A 120 -2.51 20.72 -13.01
N ARG A 121 -2.99 20.63 -14.26
CA ARG A 121 -3.85 19.51 -14.69
C ARG A 121 -3.12 18.17 -14.72
N LEU A 122 -1.84 18.20 -15.09
CA LEU A 122 -0.99 17.02 -15.13
C LEU A 122 -0.64 16.56 -13.72
N ASN A 123 -0.41 17.50 -12.81
CA ASN A 123 -0.19 17.24 -11.38
C ASN A 123 -1.43 16.58 -10.75
N LEU A 124 -2.64 17.11 -11.01
CA LEU A 124 -3.90 16.46 -10.58
C LEU A 124 -4.05 15.03 -11.12
N SER A 125 -3.66 14.79 -12.37
CA SER A 125 -3.70 13.45 -12.97
C SER A 125 -2.70 12.51 -12.29
N VAL A 126 -1.51 13.02 -11.96
CA VAL A 126 -0.51 12.29 -11.18
C VAL A 126 -1.02 12.00 -9.79
N GLU A 127 -1.66 12.94 -9.09
CA GLU A 127 -2.23 12.71 -7.76
C GLU A 127 -3.36 11.67 -7.79
N ALA A 128 -4.21 11.71 -8.81
CA ALA A 128 -5.33 10.79 -9.01
C ALA A 128 -4.91 9.36 -9.42
N ALA A 129 -3.71 9.17 -9.96
CA ALA A 129 -3.18 7.85 -10.30
C ALA A 129 -3.18 6.94 -9.06
N ALA A 130 -3.77 5.75 -9.14
CA ALA A 130 -3.89 4.84 -8.00
C ALA A 130 -2.85 3.72 -8.01
N GLY A 131 -2.08 3.58 -9.09
CA GLY A 131 -1.08 2.52 -9.21
C GLY A 131 0.00 2.76 -10.26
N PHE A 132 0.86 1.74 -10.39
CA PHE A 132 2.02 1.71 -11.29
C PHE A 132 1.63 1.96 -12.76
N ASP A 133 0.59 1.27 -13.23
CA ASP A 133 0.10 1.37 -14.61
C ASP A 133 -0.39 2.79 -14.94
N ASP A 134 -1.11 3.43 -14.02
CA ASP A 134 -1.56 4.81 -14.20
C ASP A 134 -0.38 5.78 -14.34
N LEU A 135 0.67 5.58 -13.53
CA LEU A 135 1.88 6.40 -13.62
C LEU A 135 2.64 6.16 -14.93
N LEU A 136 2.66 4.92 -15.44
CA LEU A 136 3.24 4.59 -16.73
C LEU A 136 2.49 5.25 -17.89
N ILE A 137 1.15 5.30 -17.84
CA ILE A 137 0.33 5.99 -18.85
C ILE A 137 0.60 7.50 -18.85
N LEU A 138 0.90 8.08 -17.69
CA LEU A 138 1.20 9.51 -17.54
C LEU A 138 2.64 9.88 -17.89
N LEU A 139 3.58 8.93 -17.81
CA LEU A 139 5.00 9.13 -18.11
C LEU A 139 5.27 9.88 -19.43
N PRO A 140 4.70 9.49 -20.61
CA PRO A 140 4.97 10.20 -21.86
C PRO A 140 4.50 11.67 -21.81
N LYS A 141 3.35 11.94 -21.19
CA LYS A 141 2.84 13.31 -21.02
C LYS A 141 3.73 14.15 -20.09
N ILE A 142 4.29 13.52 -19.06
CA ILE A 142 5.27 14.16 -18.17
C ILE A 142 6.56 14.45 -18.95
N GLN A 143 7.06 13.50 -19.74
CA GLN A 143 8.25 13.69 -20.58
C GLN A 143 8.08 14.84 -21.59
N GLU A 144 6.92 14.96 -22.22
CA GLU A 144 6.62 16.08 -23.12
C GLU A 144 6.57 17.42 -22.38
N ALA A 145 6.05 17.44 -21.16
CA ALA A 145 5.86 18.66 -20.39
C ALA A 145 7.14 19.18 -19.70
N VAL A 146 7.96 18.29 -19.12
CA VAL A 146 9.21 18.67 -18.42
C VAL A 146 10.48 18.46 -19.24
N GLY A 147 10.38 17.75 -20.37
CA GLY A 147 11.50 17.31 -21.19
C GLY A 147 12.11 15.97 -20.73
N SER A 148 12.48 15.12 -21.69
CA SER A 148 12.99 13.76 -21.45
C SER A 148 14.21 13.69 -20.52
N LYS A 149 15.06 14.72 -20.53
CA LYS A 149 16.24 14.80 -19.65
C LYS A 149 15.85 14.92 -18.18
N VAL A 150 14.81 15.69 -17.87
CA VAL A 150 14.32 15.94 -16.51
C VAL A 150 13.46 14.77 -16.03
N ALA A 151 12.69 14.15 -16.93
CA ALA A 151 11.87 12.98 -16.62
C ALA A 151 12.65 11.65 -16.49
N ARG A 152 13.98 11.66 -16.70
CA ARG A 152 14.81 10.44 -16.67
C ARG A 152 14.81 9.74 -15.30
N GLU A 153 14.74 10.52 -14.23
CA GLU A 153 14.66 9.99 -12.86
C GLU A 153 13.34 9.23 -12.63
N LEU A 154 12.23 9.79 -13.14
CA LEU A 154 10.91 9.15 -13.09
C LEU A 154 10.87 7.88 -13.94
N GLU A 155 11.44 7.91 -15.14
CA GLU A 155 11.51 6.73 -16.00
C GLU A 155 12.30 5.60 -15.35
N ARG A 156 13.43 5.91 -14.70
CA ARG A 156 14.23 4.94 -13.96
C ARG A 156 13.46 4.32 -12.80
N ALA A 157 12.69 5.12 -12.06
CA ALA A 157 11.86 4.63 -10.96
C ALA A 157 10.77 3.65 -11.45
N LEU A 158 10.25 3.85 -12.67
CA LEU A 158 9.18 3.02 -13.24
C LEU A 158 9.72 1.78 -13.99
N LYS A 159 10.79 1.94 -14.78
CA LYS A 159 11.27 0.90 -15.72
C LYS A 159 12.55 0.18 -15.28
N GLY A 160 13.34 0.76 -14.38
CA GLY A 160 14.65 0.24 -13.94
C GLY A 160 15.82 0.86 -14.69
#